data_AF-A0A9E1N4Y8-F1
#
_entry.id   AF-A0A9E1N4Y8-F1
#
_cell.length_a   1.000
_cell.length_b   1.000
_cell.length_c   1.000
_cell.angle_alpha   90.00
_cell.angle_beta   90.00
_cell.angle_gamma   90.00
#
_symmetry.space_group_name_H-M   'P 1'
#
loop_
_entity.id
_entity.type
_entity.pdbx_description
1 polymer ?
#
loop_
_entity_poly.entity_id
_entity_poly.type
_entity_poly.pdbx_seq_one_letter_code
_entity_poly.pdbx_strand_id
1 'polypeptide(L)'
;MVAIPEGKNPPFIHSSGRIYIRQGGASDPIPENNRHAIDELYKKAKTYMNKLEEFRKLDFSFCKAEDEQPFLEIYGNIQPFKSVSIDNFYNEENLKYLKKHFNEPYKFTLQDISEEEFNINGNIEIDTVSTYHDSISLRNLKASDTHLNGLTIEIDIFGNFKALIPLKWGTWSYLKLSNGYRDVISSLIGNVSQTSLKFIDGLQIFGVINASVNKYVSYLKYKGGFTNLEFKMRLKNCWQTSLYLDSPIFNANIENFGVPICMKGEQYFPENPLHWSLEYMIEDPIAISASMFTYIAFAFGVPFGVGTSSIVGKSSRSSDLT
;
A
#
# COMPACT_ATOMS: atom_id res chain seq x y z
N MET A 1 29.04 -23.74 -9.21
CA MET A 1 28.18 -24.51 -8.27
C MET A 1 26.88 -23.73 -8.16
N VAL A 2 25.77 -24.26 -8.69
CA VAL A 2 24.46 -23.58 -8.64
C VAL A 2 23.80 -23.96 -7.32
N ALA A 3 23.82 -23.06 -6.34
CA ALA A 3 23.11 -23.26 -5.08
C ALA A 3 21.62 -23.02 -5.34
N ILE A 4 20.81 -24.08 -5.30
CA ILE A 4 19.36 -23.96 -5.37
C ILE A 4 18.89 -23.69 -3.95
N PRO A 5 18.38 -22.47 -3.65
CA PRO A 5 17.86 -22.18 -2.32
C PRO A 5 16.64 -23.05 -2.05
N GLU A 6 16.57 -23.58 -0.83
CA GLU A 6 15.43 -24.37 -0.38
C GLU A 6 14.14 -23.52 -0.39
N GLY A 7 13.06 -24.06 -0.96
CA GLY A 7 11.77 -23.38 -1.04
C GLY A 7 11.21 -23.07 0.35
N LYS A 8 10.75 -21.83 0.57
CA LYS A 8 10.19 -21.37 1.86
C LYS A 8 8.68 -21.58 1.99
N ASN A 9 8.01 -22.01 0.91
CA ASN A 9 6.58 -22.26 0.91
C ASN A 9 6.27 -23.56 1.68
N PRO A 10 5.09 -23.64 2.33
CA PRO A 10 4.64 -24.89 2.94
C PRO A 10 4.66 -26.02 1.89
N PRO A 11 4.80 -27.28 2.31
CA PRO A 11 4.74 -28.39 1.40
C PRO A 11 3.45 -28.32 0.58
N PHE A 12 3.57 -28.28 -0.74
CA PHE A 12 2.43 -28.30 -1.64
C PHE A 12 1.77 -29.68 -1.55
N ILE A 13 0.53 -29.70 -1.06
CA ILE A 13 -0.27 -30.93 -1.02
C ILE A 13 -0.75 -31.17 -2.44
N HIS A 14 -0.30 -32.27 -3.05
CA HIS A 14 -0.78 -32.69 -4.36
C HIS A 14 -2.27 -33.04 -4.27
N SER A 15 -3.00 -33.07 -5.39
CA SER A 15 -4.42 -33.49 -5.44
C SER A 15 -4.69 -34.88 -4.84
N SER A 16 -3.64 -35.70 -4.68
CA SER A 16 -3.65 -37.00 -4.00
C SER A 16 -3.56 -36.93 -2.46
N GLY A 17 -3.48 -35.74 -1.87
CA GLY A 17 -3.31 -35.54 -0.43
C GLY A 17 -1.89 -35.80 0.09
N ARG A 18 -0.92 -36.05 -0.80
CA ARG A 18 0.47 -36.37 -0.44
C ARG A 18 1.39 -35.17 -0.61
N ILE A 19 2.40 -35.09 0.25
CA ILE A 19 3.47 -34.11 0.20
C ILE A 19 4.65 -34.73 -0.54
N TYR A 20 5.18 -34.02 -1.52
CA TYR A 20 6.33 -34.48 -2.30
C TYR A 20 7.54 -33.60 -2.03
N ILE A 21 8.71 -34.23 -1.86
CA ILE A 21 10.00 -33.55 -1.70
C ILE A 21 10.97 -34.01 -2.78
N ARG A 22 11.89 -33.13 -3.18
CA ARG A 22 13.05 -33.54 -4.00
C ARG A 22 14.13 -34.10 -3.08
N GLN A 23 14.55 -35.34 -3.31
CA GLN A 23 15.73 -35.92 -2.67
C GLN A 23 16.92 -35.91 -3.65
N GLY A 24 17.95 -35.14 -3.32
CA GLY A 24 19.21 -35.11 -4.06
C GLY A 24 19.07 -34.67 -5.53
N GLY A 25 19.67 -35.43 -6.45
CA GLY A 25 19.66 -35.17 -7.89
C GLY A 25 18.53 -35.85 -8.68
N ALA A 26 17.55 -36.45 -8.00
CA ALA A 26 16.42 -37.10 -8.68
C ALA A 26 15.52 -36.05 -9.36
N SER A 27 15.20 -36.29 -10.64
CA SER A 27 14.30 -35.42 -11.41
C SER A 27 12.89 -35.42 -10.83
N ASP A 28 12.44 -36.57 -10.32
CA ASP A 28 11.08 -36.80 -9.84
C ASP A 28 10.97 -36.62 -8.31
N PRO A 29 10.00 -35.82 -7.83
CA PRO A 29 9.70 -35.70 -6.40
C PRO A 29 9.24 -37.04 -5.82
N ILE A 30 9.73 -37.38 -4.62
CA ILE A 30 9.32 -38.59 -3.89
C ILE A 30 8.29 -38.17 -2.83
N PRO A 31 7.19 -38.94 -2.63
CA PRO A 31 6.27 -38.66 -1.55
C PRO A 31 6.98 -38.81 -0.20
N GLU A 32 6.99 -37.74 0.59
CA GLU A 32 7.49 -37.78 1.96
C GLU A 32 6.44 -38.46 2.83
N ASN A 33 6.81 -39.59 3.44
CA ASN A 33 5.95 -40.34 4.35
C ASN A 33 6.43 -40.21 5.81
N ASN A 34 7.60 -39.63 6.03
CA ASN A 34 8.11 -39.37 7.36
C ASN A 34 7.36 -38.19 7.98
N ARG A 35 6.47 -38.51 8.93
CA ARG A 35 5.72 -37.54 9.71
C ARG A 35 6.60 -36.47 10.36
N HIS A 36 7.79 -36.85 10.86
CA HIS A 36 8.70 -35.89 11.48
C HIS A 36 9.18 -34.84 10.48
N ALA A 37 9.57 -35.26 9.28
CA ALA A 37 10.02 -34.36 8.22
C ALA A 37 8.89 -33.41 7.79
N ILE A 38 7.67 -33.92 7.66
CA ILE A 38 6.48 -33.11 7.37
C ILE A 38 6.24 -32.07 8.48
N ASP A 39 6.26 -32.50 9.75
CA ASP A 39 6.06 -31.61 10.90
C ASP A 39 7.14 -30.51 10.97
N GLU A 40 8.39 -30.82 10.65
CA GLU A 40 9.47 -29.84 10.54
C GLU A 40 9.24 -28.81 9.43
N LEU A 41 8.79 -29.24 8.25
CA LEU A 41 8.44 -28.34 7.15
C LEU A 41 7.29 -27.39 7.55
N TYR A 42 6.26 -27.89 8.23
CA TYR A 42 5.18 -27.04 8.74
C TYR A 42 5.66 -26.06 9.80
N LYS A 43 6.50 -26.49 10.74
CA LYS A 43 7.10 -25.60 11.76
C LYS A 43 7.93 -24.50 11.10
N LYS A 44 8.69 -24.82 10.07
CA LYS A 44 9.50 -23.86 9.30
C LYS A 44 8.62 -22.84 8.57
N ALA A 45 7.59 -23.30 7.85
CA ALA A 45 6.64 -22.43 7.17
C ALA A 45 5.91 -21.51 8.16
N LYS A 46 5.46 -22.04 9.30
CA LYS A 46 4.84 -21.25 10.37
C LYS A 46 5.80 -20.21 10.95
N THR A 47 7.05 -20.58 11.19
CA THR A 47 8.08 -19.65 11.69
C THR A 47 8.37 -18.53 10.68
N TYR A 48 8.41 -18.87 9.39
CA TYR A 48 8.58 -17.90 8.31
C TYR A 48 7.40 -16.91 8.27
N MET A 49 6.16 -17.42 8.26
CA MET A 49 4.96 -16.59 8.28
C MET A 49 4.89 -15.71 9.52
N ASN A 50 5.25 -16.23 10.69
CA ASN A 50 5.29 -15.44 11.93
C ASN A 50 6.29 -14.29 11.83
N LYS A 51 7.53 -14.54 11.37
CA LYS A 51 8.54 -13.49 11.20
C LYS A 51 8.09 -12.40 10.22
N LEU A 52 7.39 -12.82 9.18
CA LEU A 52 6.87 -11.95 8.14
C LEU A 52 5.72 -11.08 8.67
N GLU A 53 4.78 -11.66 9.41
CA GLU A 53 3.70 -10.92 10.07
C GLU A 53 4.19 -10.04 11.24
N GLU A 54 5.25 -10.46 11.94
CA GLU A 54 5.92 -9.62 12.95
C GLU A 54 6.52 -8.37 12.31
N PHE A 55 7.14 -8.50 11.13
CA PHE A 55 7.60 -7.33 10.38
C PHE A 55 6.42 -6.41 9.99
N ARG A 56 5.24 -6.96 9.71
CA ARG A 56 4.03 -6.20 9.34
C ARG A 56 3.29 -5.59 10.54
N LYS A 57 4.03 -5.35 11.61
CA LYS A 57 3.65 -4.50 12.73
C LYS A 57 4.49 -3.24 12.65
N LEU A 58 3.81 -2.11 12.76
CA LEU A 58 4.45 -0.83 12.99
C LEU A 58 4.57 -0.65 14.50
N ASP A 59 5.81 -0.53 14.96
CA ASP A 59 6.13 -0.31 16.37
C ASP A 59 6.27 1.19 16.70
N PHE A 60 5.83 2.06 15.78
CA PHE A 60 5.72 3.49 16.06
C PHE A 60 4.71 3.65 17.20
N SER A 61 5.20 4.08 18.36
CA SER A 61 4.33 4.36 19.49
C SER A 61 3.43 5.51 19.06
N PHE A 62 2.14 5.25 18.85
CA PHE A 62 1.18 6.34 18.68
C PHE A 62 1.24 7.17 19.94
N CYS A 63 1.58 8.45 19.79
CA CYS A 63 1.33 9.38 20.87
C CYS A 63 -0.20 9.49 21.02
N LYS A 64 -0.70 9.73 22.23
CA LYS A 64 -2.15 9.88 22.48
C LYS A 64 -2.83 10.92 21.58
N ALA A 65 -2.07 11.87 21.04
CA ALA A 65 -2.57 12.87 20.10
C ALA A 65 -2.94 12.29 18.71
N GLU A 66 -2.46 11.11 18.35
CA GLU A 66 -2.72 10.44 17.07
C GLU A 66 -3.74 9.28 17.17
N ASP A 67 -4.30 9.03 18.37
CA ASP A 67 -5.21 7.91 18.60
C ASP A 67 -6.49 7.98 17.75
N GLU A 68 -6.94 9.17 17.37
CA GLU A 68 -8.11 9.38 16.48
C GLU A 68 -7.73 9.67 15.03
N GLN A 69 -6.43 9.84 14.73
CA GLN A 69 -5.98 10.18 13.40
C GLN A 69 -6.08 8.94 12.50
N PRO A 70 -6.79 9.00 11.35
CA PRO A 70 -6.83 7.90 10.41
C PRO A 70 -5.48 7.73 9.71
N PHE A 71 -5.06 6.47 9.56
CA PHE A 71 -3.82 6.08 8.92
C PHE A 71 -4.02 4.97 7.90
N LEU A 72 -3.22 5.02 6.84
CA LEU A 72 -2.95 3.92 5.95
C LEU A 72 -1.53 3.41 6.21
N GLU A 73 -1.41 2.16 6.61
CA GLU A 73 -0.15 1.45 6.70
C GLU A 73 0.05 0.62 5.44
N ILE A 74 1.23 0.67 4.85
CA ILE A 74 1.63 -0.14 3.70
C ILE A 74 2.88 -0.93 4.07
N TYR A 75 2.87 -2.22 3.77
CA TYR A 75 3.97 -3.14 4.03
C TYR A 75 4.40 -3.74 2.70
N GLY A 76 5.64 -3.48 2.28
CA GLY A 76 6.26 -4.08 1.10
C GLY A 76 7.37 -5.03 1.54
N ASN A 77 7.33 -6.28 1.13
CA ASN A 77 8.34 -7.28 1.48
C ASN A 77 9.05 -7.78 0.23
N ILE A 78 10.38 -7.91 0.30
CA ILE A 78 11.14 -8.62 -0.72
C ILE A 78 10.73 -10.10 -0.68
N GLN A 79 10.63 -10.72 -1.84
CA GLN A 79 10.47 -12.16 -1.95
C GLN A 79 11.73 -12.80 -2.56
N PRO A 80 12.35 -13.79 -1.87
CA PRO A 80 12.00 -14.30 -0.54
C PRO A 80 12.28 -13.30 0.61
N PHE A 81 11.49 -13.35 1.69
CA PHE A 81 11.67 -12.41 2.82
C PHE A 81 13.08 -12.52 3.43
N LYS A 82 13.72 -11.36 3.61
CA LYS A 82 15.10 -11.19 4.12
C LYS A 82 16.13 -12.05 3.39
N SER A 83 16.02 -12.20 2.07
CA SER A 83 16.96 -12.99 1.27
C SER A 83 18.20 -12.22 0.82
N VAL A 84 18.11 -10.90 0.70
CA VAL A 84 19.17 -10.03 0.17
C VAL A 84 19.33 -8.86 1.13
N SER A 85 20.56 -8.51 1.46
CA SER A 85 20.90 -7.30 2.21
C SER A 85 21.39 -6.22 1.26
N ILE A 86 21.07 -4.96 1.57
CA ILE A 86 21.54 -3.81 0.81
C ILE A 86 22.96 -3.44 1.26
N ASP A 87 23.90 -3.43 0.32
CA ASP A 87 25.27 -3.00 0.60
C ASP A 87 25.34 -1.50 0.90
N ASN A 88 26.23 -1.16 1.84
CA ASN A 88 26.46 0.22 2.30
C ASN A 88 25.17 0.93 2.73
N PHE A 89 24.24 0.19 3.33
CA PHE A 89 22.91 0.71 3.68
C PHE A 89 22.97 1.97 4.54
N TYR A 90 23.82 1.98 5.58
CA TYR A 90 23.96 3.10 6.52
C TYR A 90 25.00 4.15 6.11
N ASN A 91 25.61 4.03 4.93
CA ASN A 91 26.57 5.03 4.47
C ASN A 91 25.85 6.37 4.28
N GLU A 92 26.51 7.46 4.70
CA GLU A 92 26.05 8.84 4.51
C GLU A 92 25.63 9.15 3.05
N GLU A 93 26.34 8.60 2.06
CA GLU A 93 25.96 8.74 0.65
C GLU A 93 24.59 8.13 0.35
N ASN A 94 24.30 6.96 0.93
CA ASN A 94 23.01 6.30 0.78
C ASN A 94 21.90 7.10 1.50
N LEU A 95 22.17 7.64 2.68
CA LEU A 95 21.23 8.48 3.42
C LEU A 95 20.88 9.76 2.64
N LYS A 96 21.90 10.42 2.06
CA LYS A 96 21.71 11.59 1.18
C LYS A 96 20.93 11.23 -0.08
N TYR A 97 21.25 10.09 -0.70
CA TYR A 97 20.53 9.58 -1.86
C TYR A 97 19.05 9.36 -1.54
N LEU A 98 18.73 8.62 -0.48
CA LEU A 98 17.35 8.35 -0.07
C LEU A 98 16.57 9.65 0.19
N LYS A 99 17.16 10.58 0.95
CA LYS A 99 16.53 11.89 1.21
C LYS A 99 16.21 12.62 -0.09
N LYS A 100 17.19 12.71 -1.00
CA LYS A 100 17.03 13.41 -2.27
C LYS A 100 15.97 12.72 -3.14
N HIS A 101 16.10 11.41 -3.34
CA HIS A 101 15.25 10.60 -4.20
C HIS A 101 13.77 10.68 -3.81
N PHE A 102 13.46 10.56 -2.51
CA PHE A 102 12.07 10.65 -2.03
C PHE A 102 11.47 12.06 -2.10
N ASN A 103 12.29 13.11 -2.12
CA ASN A 103 11.83 14.50 -2.32
C ASN A 103 11.74 14.93 -3.78
N GLU A 104 12.29 14.14 -4.72
CA GLU A 104 12.22 14.48 -6.14
C GLU A 104 10.76 14.49 -6.60
N PRO A 105 10.30 15.58 -7.25
CA PRO A 105 8.93 15.69 -7.74
C PRO A 105 8.54 14.46 -8.55
N TYR A 106 7.37 13.92 -8.23
CA TYR A 106 6.78 12.79 -8.92
C TYR A 106 5.48 13.24 -9.56
N LYS A 107 5.54 13.39 -10.89
CA LYS A 107 4.38 13.66 -11.75
C LYS A 107 4.21 12.48 -12.68
N PHE A 108 2.98 12.05 -12.83
CA PHE A 108 2.61 11.12 -13.87
C PHE A 108 1.36 11.66 -14.55
N THR A 109 1.36 11.53 -15.87
CA THR A 109 0.25 11.93 -16.72
C THR A 109 -0.53 10.68 -17.01
N LEU A 110 -1.79 10.63 -16.59
CA LEU A 110 -2.72 9.68 -17.16
C LEU A 110 -3.11 10.22 -18.54
N GLN A 111 -2.75 9.50 -19.60
CA GLN A 111 -3.23 9.81 -20.94
C GLN A 111 -4.68 9.38 -21.03
N ASP A 112 -5.56 10.36 -21.18
CA ASP A 112 -6.95 10.16 -21.57
C ASP A 112 -7.02 9.66 -23.03
N ILE A 113 -8.07 8.90 -23.35
CA ILE A 113 -8.52 8.65 -24.72
C ILE A 113 -8.95 9.97 -25.40
N SER A 114 -9.27 11.01 -24.62
CA SER A 114 -9.66 12.36 -25.06
C SER A 114 -8.53 13.39 -25.14
N GLU A 115 -7.25 12.99 -25.10
CA GLU A 115 -6.06 13.87 -25.22
C GLU A 115 -5.85 14.90 -24.08
N GLU A 116 -6.68 14.93 -23.03
CA GLU A 116 -6.44 15.79 -21.86
C GLU A 116 -5.50 15.14 -20.84
N GLU A 117 -4.45 15.87 -20.44
CA GLU A 117 -3.47 15.40 -19.48
C GLU A 117 -3.96 15.55 -18.03
N PHE A 118 -4.43 14.46 -17.43
CA PHE A 118 -4.72 14.47 -15.99
C PHE A 118 -3.42 14.29 -15.19
N ASN A 119 -2.98 15.39 -14.59
CA ASN A 119 -1.77 15.45 -13.78
C ASN A 119 -2.08 15.17 -12.30
N ILE A 120 -1.64 14.01 -11.81
CA ILE A 120 -1.71 13.70 -10.38
C ILE A 120 -0.35 14.00 -9.76
N ASN A 121 -0.31 14.97 -8.85
CA ASN A 121 0.88 15.25 -8.06
C ASN A 121 0.89 14.32 -6.84
N GLY A 122 1.85 13.39 -6.80
CA GLY A 122 2.07 12.50 -5.66
C GLY A 122 3.15 12.98 -4.69
N ASN A 123 3.63 14.22 -4.82
CA ASN A 123 4.85 14.66 -4.14
C ASN A 123 4.80 14.39 -2.62
N ILE A 124 5.84 13.70 -2.15
CA ILE A 124 6.12 13.49 -0.74
C ILE A 124 7.25 14.45 -0.38
N GLU A 125 7.08 15.19 0.71
CA GLU A 125 8.17 15.99 1.28
C GLU A 125 8.76 15.22 2.47
N ILE A 126 10.04 14.87 2.40
CA ILE A 126 10.80 14.26 3.50
C ILE A 126 11.78 15.30 4.04
N ASP A 127 11.65 15.69 5.30
CA ASP A 127 12.58 16.64 5.92
C ASP A 127 13.64 15.94 6.78
N THR A 128 13.33 14.76 7.29
CA THR A 128 14.12 14.06 8.30
C THR A 128 14.50 12.67 7.82
N VAL A 129 15.76 12.31 8.04
CA VAL A 129 16.28 10.95 7.83
C VAL A 129 16.91 10.51 9.15
N SER A 130 16.51 9.36 9.65
CA SER A 130 17.03 8.77 10.89
C SER A 130 17.44 7.33 10.65
N THR A 131 18.44 6.86 11.39
CA THR A 131 18.90 5.47 11.34
C THR A 131 18.52 4.76 12.63
N TYR A 132 18.18 3.48 12.50
CA TYR A 132 17.95 2.55 13.59
C TYR A 132 18.88 1.34 13.44
N HIS A 133 18.78 0.36 14.33
CA HIS A 133 19.66 -0.80 14.34
C HIS A 133 19.62 -1.60 13.03
N ASP A 134 18.45 -1.78 12.43
CA ASP A 134 18.25 -2.55 11.20
C ASP A 134 17.47 -1.79 10.11
N SER A 135 17.27 -0.47 10.24
CA SER A 135 16.47 0.31 9.29
C SER A 135 16.86 1.79 9.17
N ILE A 136 16.36 2.42 8.10
CA ILE A 136 16.41 3.85 7.85
C ILE A 136 14.96 4.34 7.79
N SER A 137 14.67 5.42 8.51
CA SER A 137 13.37 6.09 8.50
C SER A 137 13.45 7.47 7.86
N LEU A 138 12.51 7.74 6.97
CA LEU A 138 12.29 8.96 6.23
C LEU A 138 10.98 9.57 6.73
N ARG A 139 10.99 10.80 7.24
CA ARG A 139 9.82 11.43 7.86
C ARG A 139 9.52 12.81 7.28
N ASN A 140 8.24 13.16 7.25
CA ASN A 140 7.75 14.53 7.12
C ASN A 140 7.27 15.00 8.50
N LEU A 141 8.01 15.94 9.10
CA LEU A 141 7.70 16.55 10.38
C LEU A 141 7.33 18.02 10.26
N LYS A 142 7.63 18.72 9.16
CA LYS A 142 7.31 20.15 9.00
C LYS A 142 5.81 20.45 9.06
N ALA A 143 4.98 19.48 8.68
CA ALA A 143 3.53 19.62 8.72
C ALA A 143 2.92 19.26 10.09
N SER A 144 3.72 18.80 11.05
CA SER A 144 3.28 18.24 12.33
C SER A 144 4.19 18.70 13.46
N ASP A 145 3.79 18.51 14.72
CA ASP A 145 4.76 18.64 15.80
C ASP A 145 5.80 17.52 15.71
N THR A 146 7.03 17.78 16.14
CA THR A 146 8.16 16.81 16.04
C THR A 146 7.92 15.50 16.78
N HIS A 147 6.96 15.48 17.71
CA HIS A 147 6.57 14.30 18.48
C HIS A 147 5.50 13.43 17.80
N LEU A 148 4.86 13.92 16.74
CA LEU A 148 3.87 13.17 15.95
C LEU A 148 4.59 12.31 14.90
N ASN A 149 4.02 11.17 14.54
CA ASN A 149 4.62 10.28 13.56
C ASN A 149 4.59 10.89 12.16
N GLY A 150 3.51 11.58 11.80
CA GLY A 150 3.36 12.17 10.46
C GLY A 150 3.47 11.14 9.35
N LEU A 151 3.86 11.56 8.15
CA LEU A 151 4.22 10.61 7.08
C LEU A 151 5.58 10.00 7.40
N THR A 152 5.62 8.69 7.61
CA THR A 152 6.85 7.96 7.92
C THR A 152 7.02 6.81 6.93
N ILE A 153 8.18 6.71 6.31
CA ILE A 153 8.60 5.59 5.48
C ILE A 153 9.82 4.97 6.14
N GLU A 154 9.82 3.66 6.31
CA GLU A 154 10.93 2.90 6.87
C GLU A 154 11.36 1.83 5.86
N ILE A 155 12.66 1.73 5.64
CA ILE A 155 13.27 0.69 4.83
C ILE A 155 14.26 -0.06 5.71
N ASP A 156 14.21 -1.38 5.74
CA ASP A 156 15.17 -2.20 6.51
C ASP A 156 16.42 -2.55 5.69
N ILE A 157 17.47 -3.07 6.36
CA ILE A 157 18.71 -3.51 5.71
C ILE A 157 18.50 -4.58 4.65
N PHE A 158 17.35 -5.26 4.65
CA PHE A 158 16.99 -6.29 3.68
C PHE A 158 16.13 -5.75 2.53
N GLY A 159 15.93 -4.43 2.49
CA GLY A 159 15.10 -3.76 1.49
C GLY A 159 13.61 -3.94 1.69
N ASN A 160 13.13 -4.42 2.84
CA ASN A 160 11.69 -4.40 3.13
C ASN A 160 11.24 -2.98 3.50
N PHE A 161 9.98 -2.68 3.22
CA PHE A 161 9.40 -1.35 3.30
C PHE A 161 8.19 -1.33 4.22
N LYS A 162 8.09 -0.28 5.03
CA LYS A 162 6.88 0.08 5.76
C LYS A 162 6.58 1.56 5.50
N ALA A 163 5.34 1.91 5.26
CA ALA A 163 4.89 3.30 5.23
C ALA A 163 3.71 3.48 6.16
N LEU A 164 3.75 4.54 6.96
CA LEU A 164 2.65 5.07 7.75
C LEU A 164 2.23 6.40 7.11
N ILE A 165 1.05 6.40 6.50
CA ILE A 165 0.52 7.55 5.77
C ILE A 165 -0.66 8.13 6.55
N PRO A 166 -0.53 9.34 7.13
CA PRO A 166 -1.65 10.02 7.77
C PRO A 166 -2.67 10.42 6.69
N LEU A 167 -3.91 10.01 6.89
CA LEU A 167 -5.01 10.33 6.00
C LEU A 167 -5.62 11.67 6.41
N LYS A 168 -5.53 12.68 5.53
CA LYS A 168 -6.22 13.94 5.79
C LYS A 168 -7.72 13.69 5.71
N TRP A 169 -8.43 14.05 6.77
CA TRP A 169 -9.87 13.96 6.82
C TRP A 169 -10.46 15.34 7.12
N GLY A 170 -11.69 15.54 6.70
CA GLY A 170 -12.42 16.77 7.01
C GLY A 170 -13.92 16.59 6.82
N THR A 171 -14.67 17.59 7.24
CA THR A 171 -16.10 17.71 6.97
C THR A 171 -16.33 18.33 5.59
N TRP A 172 -17.59 18.48 5.18
CA TRP A 172 -17.98 18.93 3.84
C TRP A 172 -17.35 20.27 3.41
N SER A 173 -17.17 21.19 4.35
CA SER A 173 -16.58 22.50 4.10
C SER A 173 -15.08 22.46 3.84
N TYR A 174 -14.39 21.42 4.33
CA TYR A 174 -12.94 21.32 4.26
C TYR A 174 -12.45 20.81 2.90
N LEU A 175 -13.13 19.82 2.32
CA LEU A 175 -12.67 19.16 1.09
C LEU A 175 -13.07 19.88 -0.21
N LYS A 176 -13.74 21.05 -0.13
CA LYS A 176 -14.26 21.77 -1.31
C LYS A 176 -14.96 20.82 -2.32
N LEU A 177 -15.83 19.95 -1.81
CA LEU A 177 -16.53 18.94 -2.62
C LEU A 177 -17.17 19.57 -3.86
N SER A 178 -17.15 18.89 -5.00
CA SER A 178 -17.82 19.32 -6.23
C SER A 178 -19.33 19.44 -6.05
N ASN A 179 -19.97 20.30 -6.84
CA ASN A 179 -21.42 20.51 -6.76
C ASN A 179 -22.20 19.21 -6.98
N GLY A 180 -21.83 18.42 -8.00
CA GLY A 180 -22.49 17.15 -8.28
C GLY A 180 -22.42 16.17 -7.09
N TYR A 181 -21.27 16.08 -6.41
CA TYR A 181 -21.17 15.25 -5.21
C TYR A 181 -22.04 15.79 -4.07
N ARG A 182 -22.05 17.12 -3.86
CA ARG A 182 -22.87 17.76 -2.82
C ARG A 182 -24.36 17.52 -3.04
N ASP A 183 -24.82 17.60 -4.29
CA ASP A 183 -26.23 17.43 -4.64
C ASP A 183 -26.68 16.00 -4.34
N VAL A 184 -25.87 15.01 -4.75
CA VAL A 184 -26.11 13.59 -4.47
C VAL A 184 -26.19 13.34 -2.96
N ILE A 185 -25.20 13.81 -2.20
CA ILE A 185 -25.15 13.59 -0.75
C ILE A 185 -26.30 14.31 -0.03
N SER A 186 -26.61 15.54 -0.42
CA SER A 186 -27.69 16.34 0.18
C SER A 186 -29.06 15.71 -0.06
N SER A 187 -29.27 15.08 -1.23
CA SER A 187 -30.51 14.38 -1.52
C SER A 187 -30.71 13.12 -0.66
N LEU A 188 -29.63 12.44 -0.27
CA LEU A 188 -29.68 11.21 0.53
C LEU A 188 -29.79 11.46 2.03
N ILE A 189 -29.06 12.45 2.56
CA ILE A 189 -28.92 12.67 4.00
C ILE A 189 -29.84 13.80 4.51
N GLY A 190 -30.43 14.59 3.60
CA GLY A 190 -31.30 15.72 3.96
C GLY A 190 -30.55 16.81 4.77
N ASN A 191 -31.28 17.54 5.62
CA ASN A 191 -30.72 18.58 6.50
C ASN A 191 -30.07 18.01 7.79
N VAL A 192 -29.86 16.70 7.89
CA VAL A 192 -29.19 16.09 9.07
C VAL A 192 -27.83 16.76 9.21
N SER A 193 -27.52 17.22 10.42
CA SER A 193 -26.35 18.04 10.73
C SER A 193 -25.12 17.48 10.02
N GLN A 194 -24.65 18.22 9.01
CA GLN A 194 -23.58 17.89 8.06
C GLN A 194 -22.19 17.74 8.74
N THR A 195 -22.18 17.48 10.05
CA THR A 195 -21.06 17.62 10.97
C THR A 195 -20.47 16.30 11.44
N SER A 196 -21.14 15.16 11.28
CA SER A 196 -20.64 13.87 11.81
C SER A 196 -19.85 13.02 10.81
N LEU A 197 -20.17 13.08 9.52
CA LEU A 197 -19.49 12.26 8.52
C LEU A 197 -18.15 12.89 8.10
N LYS A 198 -17.08 12.12 8.30
CA LYS A 198 -15.71 12.51 7.93
C LYS A 198 -15.41 11.96 6.53
N PHE A 199 -14.80 12.79 5.68
CA PHE A 199 -14.41 12.40 4.34
C PHE A 199 -12.90 12.40 4.21
N ILE A 200 -12.38 11.45 3.44
CA ILE A 200 -10.97 11.33 3.08
C ILE A 200 -10.86 11.41 1.55
N ASP A 201 -9.95 12.25 1.07
CA ASP A 201 -9.71 12.44 -0.36
C ASP A 201 -9.03 11.20 -0.96
N GLY A 202 -9.76 10.45 -1.79
CA GLY A 202 -9.24 9.24 -2.43
C GLY A 202 -8.15 9.52 -3.46
N LEU A 203 -8.16 10.69 -4.12
CA LEU A 203 -7.12 11.07 -5.07
C LEU A 203 -5.79 11.36 -4.34
N GLN A 204 -5.87 11.98 -3.17
CA GLN A 204 -4.70 12.19 -2.32
C GLN A 204 -4.09 10.86 -1.86
N ILE A 205 -4.92 9.91 -1.43
CA ILE A 205 -4.47 8.56 -1.07
C ILE A 205 -3.71 7.92 -2.24
N PHE A 206 -4.34 7.92 -3.42
CA PHE A 206 -3.75 7.34 -4.63
C PHE A 206 -2.41 7.99 -4.98
N GLY A 207 -2.32 9.32 -4.95
CA GLY A 207 -1.09 10.06 -5.22
C GLY A 207 0.05 9.69 -4.26
N VAL A 208 -0.24 9.58 -2.95
CA VAL A 208 0.78 9.23 -1.94
C VAL A 208 1.21 7.77 -2.05
N ILE A 209 0.30 6.83 -2.34
CA ILE A 209 0.65 5.43 -2.63
C ILE A 209 1.61 5.39 -3.81
N ASN A 210 1.23 6.05 -4.90
CA ASN A 210 2.00 6.01 -6.13
C ASN A 210 3.42 6.55 -5.92
N ALA A 211 3.55 7.71 -5.27
CA ALA A 211 4.86 8.24 -4.95
C ALA A 211 5.65 7.35 -3.99
N SER A 212 5.05 6.87 -2.89
CA SER A 212 5.77 6.08 -1.89
C SER A 212 6.29 4.77 -2.48
N VAL A 213 5.41 4.03 -3.16
CA VAL A 213 5.72 2.71 -3.74
C VAL A 213 6.71 2.85 -4.89
N ASN A 214 6.53 3.81 -5.80
CA ASN A 214 7.43 3.95 -6.95
C ASN A 214 8.82 4.44 -6.56
N LYS A 215 8.91 5.34 -5.58
CA LYS A 215 10.21 5.77 -5.06
C LYS A 215 10.94 4.61 -4.40
N TYR A 216 10.22 3.79 -3.63
CA TYR A 216 10.76 2.56 -3.05
C TYR A 216 11.22 1.55 -4.12
N VAL A 217 10.37 1.23 -5.10
CA VAL A 217 10.71 0.31 -6.21
C VAL A 217 11.92 0.80 -7.00
N SER A 218 11.99 2.10 -7.29
CA SER A 218 13.12 2.71 -7.98
C SER A 218 14.41 2.62 -7.15
N TYR A 219 14.32 2.79 -5.83
CA TYR A 219 15.46 2.60 -4.94
C TYR A 219 15.96 1.16 -4.95
N LEU A 220 15.05 0.17 -4.90
CA LEU A 220 15.44 -1.24 -5.01
C LEU A 220 16.07 -1.56 -6.36
N LYS A 221 15.52 -1.01 -7.47
CA LYS A 221 16.12 -1.14 -8.80
C LYS A 221 17.55 -0.62 -8.82
N TYR A 222 17.77 0.56 -8.23
CA TYR A 222 19.10 1.17 -8.12
C TYR A 222 20.09 0.31 -7.32
N LYS A 223 19.63 -0.32 -6.22
CA LYS A 223 20.46 -1.22 -5.42
C LYS A 223 20.72 -2.58 -6.07
N GLY A 224 19.80 -3.05 -6.92
CA GLY A 224 19.90 -4.32 -7.60
C GLY A 224 19.74 -5.54 -6.68
N GLY A 225 19.62 -6.73 -7.26
CA GLY A 225 19.50 -8.00 -6.52
C GLY A 225 18.10 -8.34 -6.02
N PHE A 226 17.09 -7.50 -6.30
CA PHE A 226 15.70 -7.73 -5.95
C PHE A 226 14.87 -8.11 -7.18
N THR A 227 13.94 -9.06 -7.03
CA THR A 227 13.17 -9.59 -8.17
C THR A 227 11.67 -9.53 -7.96
N ASN A 228 11.19 -9.89 -6.77
CA ASN A 228 9.76 -9.99 -6.48
C ASN A 228 9.43 -9.26 -5.19
N LEU A 229 8.24 -8.67 -5.16
CA LEU A 229 7.72 -7.91 -4.04
C LEU A 229 6.33 -8.43 -3.69
N GLU A 230 6.01 -8.42 -2.40
CA GLU A 230 4.65 -8.60 -1.92
C GLU A 230 4.19 -7.43 -1.06
N PHE A 231 2.90 -7.06 -1.19
CA PHE A 231 2.31 -5.94 -0.46
C PHE A 231 1.12 -6.36 0.39
N LYS A 232 1.05 -5.78 1.59
CA LYS A 232 -0.08 -5.78 2.51
C LYS A 232 -0.34 -4.37 2.98
N MET A 233 -1.56 -4.11 3.42
CA MET A 233 -2.02 -2.80 3.86
C MET A 233 -2.85 -2.94 5.13
N ARG A 234 -2.87 -1.88 5.93
CA ARG A 234 -3.77 -1.76 7.07
C ARG A 234 -4.39 -0.37 7.11
N LEU A 235 -5.70 -0.29 7.33
CA LEU A 235 -6.35 0.96 7.73
C LEU A 235 -6.52 0.96 9.24
N LYS A 236 -6.25 2.09 9.88
CA LYS A 236 -6.47 2.32 11.31
C LYS A 236 -7.22 3.64 11.52
N ASN A 237 -8.06 3.67 12.56
CA ASN A 237 -8.87 4.81 12.97
C ASN A 237 -9.75 5.42 11.87
N CYS A 238 -10.18 4.58 10.92
CA CYS A 238 -11.04 4.98 9.80
C CYS A 238 -12.53 4.71 10.10
N TRP A 239 -12.94 4.71 11.36
CA TRP A 239 -14.34 4.48 11.73
C TRP A 239 -15.19 5.71 11.38
N GLN A 240 -16.37 5.49 10.79
CA GLN A 240 -17.28 6.54 10.33
C GLN A 240 -16.66 7.53 9.32
N THR A 241 -15.71 7.05 8.52
CA THR A 241 -15.14 7.83 7.40
C THR A 241 -15.63 7.29 6.06
N SER A 242 -15.91 8.18 5.12
CA SER A 242 -16.18 7.85 3.71
C SER A 242 -15.01 8.31 2.84
N LEU A 243 -14.76 7.61 1.72
CA LEU A 243 -13.96 8.19 0.66
C LEU A 243 -14.75 9.26 -0.08
N TYR A 244 -14.03 10.29 -0.50
CA TYR A 244 -14.47 11.23 -1.50
C TYR A 244 -13.70 10.97 -2.79
N LEU A 245 -14.44 10.71 -3.87
CA LEU A 245 -13.94 10.61 -5.22
C LEU A 245 -14.86 11.43 -6.11
N ASP A 246 -14.34 12.53 -6.61
CA ASP A 246 -15.10 13.39 -7.51
C ASP A 246 -15.20 12.72 -8.89
N SER A 247 -16.22 11.90 -9.14
CA SER A 247 -16.40 11.20 -10.41
C SER A 247 -17.86 10.85 -10.63
N PRO A 248 -18.39 10.94 -11.87
CA PRO A 248 -19.74 10.48 -12.18
C PRO A 248 -19.98 9.02 -11.82
N ILE A 249 -18.97 8.15 -11.95
CA ILE A 249 -19.06 6.73 -11.61
C ILE A 249 -19.30 6.56 -10.10
N PHE A 250 -18.56 7.32 -9.28
CA PHE A 250 -18.71 7.30 -7.83
C PHE A 250 -20.05 7.90 -7.38
N ASN A 251 -20.46 9.01 -8.01
CA ASN A 251 -21.74 9.67 -7.74
C ASN A 251 -22.91 8.72 -8.03
N ALA A 252 -22.92 8.08 -9.20
CA ALA A 252 -23.93 7.09 -9.56
C ALA A 252 -23.96 5.90 -8.59
N ASN A 253 -22.79 5.46 -8.10
CA ASN A 253 -22.75 4.43 -7.07
C ASN A 253 -23.43 4.89 -5.77
N ILE A 254 -23.18 6.13 -5.35
CA ILE A 254 -23.80 6.69 -4.13
C ILE A 254 -25.31 6.85 -4.30
N GLU A 255 -25.79 7.33 -5.45
CA GLU A 255 -27.23 7.45 -5.72
C GLU A 255 -27.94 6.09 -5.63
N ASN A 256 -27.32 5.03 -6.14
CA ASN A 256 -27.94 3.70 -6.19
C ASN A 256 -27.83 2.92 -4.87
N PHE A 257 -26.74 3.08 -4.12
CA PHE A 257 -26.42 2.23 -2.97
C PHE A 257 -26.20 2.98 -1.65
N GLY A 258 -26.27 4.31 -1.66
CA GLY A 258 -25.97 5.17 -0.52
C GLY A 258 -24.48 5.46 -0.37
N VAL A 259 -24.15 6.27 0.65
CA VAL A 259 -22.76 6.68 0.93
C VAL A 259 -21.99 5.52 1.56
N PRO A 260 -20.85 5.09 0.98
CA PRO A 260 -20.03 4.05 1.57
C PRO A 260 -19.32 4.57 2.83
N ILE A 261 -19.63 3.97 3.98
CA ILE A 261 -19.05 4.36 5.27
C ILE A 261 -18.21 3.20 5.81
N CYS A 262 -16.96 3.49 6.16
CA CYS A 262 -16.12 2.52 6.85
C CYS A 262 -16.62 2.32 8.30
N MET A 263 -17.08 1.10 8.59
CA MET A 263 -17.63 0.73 9.90
C MET A 263 -16.60 0.04 10.81
N LYS A 264 -15.35 -0.11 10.37
CA LYS A 264 -14.30 -0.82 11.11
C LYS A 264 -13.20 0.16 11.53
N GLY A 265 -12.80 0.08 12.80
CA GLY A 265 -11.69 0.89 13.33
C GLY A 265 -10.32 0.44 12.83
N GLU A 266 -10.15 -0.86 12.57
CA GLU A 266 -8.93 -1.43 12.01
C GLU A 266 -9.27 -2.50 10.97
N GLN A 267 -8.53 -2.51 9.85
CA GLN A 267 -8.67 -3.50 8.79
C GLN A 267 -7.30 -3.84 8.21
N TYR A 268 -6.95 -5.13 8.19
CA TYR A 268 -5.71 -5.64 7.60
C TYR A 268 -6.02 -6.44 6.33
N PHE A 269 -5.48 -6.03 5.18
CA PHE A 269 -5.91 -6.50 3.87
C PHE A 269 -4.80 -6.36 2.81
N PRO A 270 -4.97 -6.92 1.60
CA PRO A 270 -5.89 -8.01 1.27
C PRO A 270 -5.64 -9.27 2.09
N GLU A 271 -6.55 -10.24 2.06
CA GLU A 271 -6.36 -11.52 2.77
C GLU A 271 -5.09 -12.24 2.30
N ASN A 272 -4.88 -12.32 0.99
CA ASN A 272 -3.63 -12.76 0.38
C ASN A 272 -2.80 -11.54 -0.03
N PRO A 273 -1.47 -11.52 0.19
CA PRO A 273 -0.63 -10.40 -0.26
C PRO A 273 -0.74 -10.18 -1.77
N LEU A 274 -0.51 -8.94 -2.21
CA LEU A 274 -0.41 -8.62 -3.63
C LEU A 274 1.02 -8.89 -4.09
N HIS A 275 1.20 -9.69 -5.15
CA HIS A 275 2.51 -10.12 -5.61
C HIS A 275 2.83 -9.56 -6.99
N TRP A 276 4.01 -8.98 -7.16
CA TRP A 276 4.48 -8.47 -8.44
C TRP A 276 6.00 -8.65 -8.58
N SER A 277 6.45 -8.82 -9.82
CA SER A 277 7.87 -8.68 -10.12
C SER A 277 8.27 -7.21 -10.08
N LEU A 278 9.50 -6.93 -9.64
CA LEU A 278 10.08 -5.59 -9.61
C LEU A 278 10.06 -4.97 -11.02
N GLU A 279 10.35 -5.78 -12.05
CA GLU A 279 10.32 -5.36 -13.45
C GLU A 279 8.94 -4.85 -13.87
N TYR A 280 7.88 -5.63 -13.60
CA TYR A 280 6.51 -5.22 -13.91
C TYR A 280 6.11 -3.94 -13.16
N MET A 281 6.52 -3.80 -11.89
CA MET A 281 6.24 -2.58 -11.12
C MET A 281 6.94 -1.34 -11.66
N ILE A 282 8.09 -1.50 -12.32
CA ILE A 282 8.80 -0.41 -12.98
C ILE A 282 8.14 -0.06 -14.32
N GLU A 283 7.67 -1.07 -15.05
CA GLU A 283 7.03 -0.90 -16.35
C GLU A 283 5.66 -0.23 -16.23
N ASP A 284 4.84 -0.65 -15.27
CA ASP A 284 3.48 -0.14 -15.07
C ASP A 284 3.20 0.24 -13.60
N PRO A 285 3.86 1.28 -13.09
CA PRO A 285 3.69 1.73 -11.71
C PRO A 285 2.25 2.17 -11.39
N ILE A 286 1.50 2.62 -12.40
CA ILE A 286 0.13 3.11 -12.26
C ILE A 286 -0.82 1.94 -12.00
N ALA A 287 -0.73 0.85 -12.77
CA ALA A 287 -1.57 -0.33 -12.54
C ALA A 287 -1.36 -0.92 -11.15
N ILE A 288 -0.13 -0.92 -10.63
CA ILE A 288 0.19 -1.35 -9.27
C ILE A 288 -0.54 -0.49 -8.24
N SER A 289 -0.37 0.83 -8.32
CA SER A 289 -1.02 1.76 -7.40
C SER A 289 -2.54 1.72 -7.50
N ALA A 290 -3.08 1.52 -8.71
CA ALA A 290 -4.50 1.35 -8.97
C ALA A 290 -5.03 0.06 -8.33
N SER A 291 -4.27 -1.03 -8.43
CA SER A 291 -4.60 -2.29 -7.77
C SER A 291 -4.61 -2.13 -6.25
N MET A 292 -3.57 -1.52 -5.66
CA MET A 292 -3.52 -1.23 -4.22
C MET A 292 -4.69 -0.35 -3.77
N PHE A 293 -4.97 0.73 -4.51
CA PHE A 293 -6.07 1.63 -4.21
C PHE A 293 -7.44 0.95 -4.31
N THR A 294 -7.61 -0.01 -5.22
CA THR A 294 -8.84 -0.81 -5.32
C THR A 294 -9.17 -1.48 -3.98
N TYR A 295 -8.17 -2.12 -3.35
CA TYR A 295 -8.35 -2.77 -2.05
C TYR A 295 -8.59 -1.77 -0.92
N ILE A 296 -7.93 -0.62 -0.96
CA ILE A 296 -8.14 0.45 0.03
C ILE A 296 -9.57 0.99 -0.08
N ALA A 297 -10.03 1.32 -1.29
CA ALA A 297 -11.40 1.77 -1.52
C ALA A 297 -12.43 0.73 -1.07
N PHE A 298 -12.16 -0.55 -1.35
CA PHE A 298 -12.98 -1.64 -0.88
C PHE A 298 -13.05 -1.72 0.65
N ALA A 299 -11.92 -1.48 1.34
CA ALA A 299 -11.91 -1.40 2.79
C ALA A 299 -12.73 -0.22 3.34
N PHE A 300 -12.88 0.88 2.58
CA PHE A 300 -13.81 1.97 2.91
C PHE A 300 -15.29 1.67 2.60
N GLY A 301 -15.60 0.47 2.10
CA GLY A 301 -16.96 0.06 1.73
C GLY A 301 -17.35 0.43 0.30
N VAL A 302 -16.43 0.95 -0.51
CA VAL A 302 -16.68 1.21 -1.94
C VAL A 302 -16.69 -0.12 -2.70
N PRO A 303 -17.67 -0.41 -3.56
CA PRO A 303 -17.67 -1.66 -4.33
C PRO A 303 -16.39 -1.84 -5.17
N PHE A 304 -15.97 -3.10 -5.34
CA PHE A 304 -14.73 -3.44 -6.02
C PHE A 304 -14.69 -2.86 -7.44
N GLY A 305 -13.56 -2.22 -7.80
CA GLY A 305 -13.38 -1.55 -9.08
C GLY A 305 -13.93 -0.12 -9.17
N VAL A 306 -15.02 0.22 -8.47
CA VAL A 306 -15.65 1.56 -8.53
C VAL A 306 -14.67 2.66 -8.14
N GLY A 307 -13.93 2.48 -7.05
CA GLY A 307 -12.95 3.48 -6.59
C GLY A 307 -11.88 3.76 -7.65
N THR A 308 -11.30 2.71 -8.20
CA THR A 308 -10.23 2.80 -9.20
C THR A 308 -10.75 3.35 -10.53
N SER A 309 -11.89 2.89 -11.02
CA SER A 309 -12.56 3.45 -12.20
C SER A 309 -12.93 4.91 -12.00
N SER A 310 -13.19 5.35 -10.77
CA SER A 310 -13.48 6.76 -10.48
C SER A 310 -12.24 7.65 -10.55
N ILE A 311 -11.05 7.11 -10.29
CA ILE A 311 -9.77 7.82 -10.47
C ILE A 311 -9.34 7.76 -11.93
N VAL A 312 -9.36 6.58 -12.53
CA VAL A 312 -8.86 6.35 -13.91
C VAL A 312 -9.85 6.87 -14.95
N GLY A 313 -11.15 6.65 -14.78
CA GLY A 313 -12.20 7.11 -15.71
C GLY A 313 -12.56 8.59 -15.57
N LYS A 314 -11.98 9.31 -14.61
CA LYS A 314 -12.01 10.78 -14.62
C LYS A 314 -11.15 11.36 -15.75
N SER A 315 -10.11 10.61 -16.12
CA SER A 315 -9.34 10.76 -17.35
C SER A 315 -10.05 10.07 -18.52
N SER A 316 -11.38 10.18 -18.63
CA SER A 316 -12.10 9.74 -19.84
C SER A 316 -13.30 10.61 -20.23
N ARG A 317 -13.53 11.76 -19.57
CA ARG A 317 -14.82 12.49 -19.65
C ARG A 317 -14.77 14.02 -19.48
N SER A 318 -13.61 14.67 -19.40
CA SER A 318 -13.58 16.13 -19.42
C SER A 318 -13.96 16.73 -20.79
N SER A 319 -14.11 15.92 -21.84
CA SER A 319 -14.50 16.34 -23.20
C SER A 319 -16.00 16.62 -23.42
N ASP A 320 -16.89 16.29 -22.49
CA ASP A 320 -18.36 16.34 -22.72
C ASP A 320 -19.07 17.54 -22.05
N LEU A 321 -18.33 18.49 -21.45
CA LEU A 321 -18.91 19.63 -20.73
C LEU A 321 -18.35 21.01 -21.13
N THR A 322 -17.82 21.15 -22.35
CA THR A 322 -17.49 22.46 -22.95
C THR A 322 -18.21 22.69 -24.26
#